data_AF-A0A7V4P0K3-F1
#
_entry.id   AF-A0A7V4P0K3-F1
#
_cell.length_a   1.000
_cell.length_b   1.000
_cell.length_c   1.000
_cell.angle_alpha   90.00
_cell.angle_beta   90.00
_cell.angle_gamma   90.00
#
_symmetry.space_group_name_H-M   'P 1'
#
loop_
_entity.id
_entity.type
_entity.pdbx_description
1 polymer ?
#
loop_
_entity_poly.entity_id
_entity_poly.type
_entity_poly.pdbx_seq_one_letter_code
_entity_poly.pdbx_strand_id
1 'polypeptide(L)'
;MVKLVALYRQPENPSDFDRQYFETHVPLAMKMPGLVRGEIARVSGAPMGDAPFYMIAELYFNDMATLNAAMASPEGKAAAKNLMGFAAKLVTMFFAEVRT
;
A
#
# COMPACT_ATOMS: atom_id res chain seq x y z
N MET A 1 1.81 -17.02 -5.65
CA MET A 1 2.21 -15.68 -5.21
C MET A 1 0.97 -14.97 -4.66
N VAL A 2 1.15 -14.17 -3.62
CA VAL A 2 0.08 -13.37 -3.02
C VAL A 2 0.50 -11.90 -2.96
N LYS A 3 -0.46 -11.00 -2.78
CA LYS A 3 -0.19 -9.59 -2.55
C LYS A 3 -1.04 -9.01 -1.44
N LEU A 4 -0.45 -8.08 -0.69
CA LEU A 4 -1.19 -7.10 0.10
C LEU A 4 -1.47 -5.90 -0.80
N VAL A 5 -2.74 -5.54 -0.94
CA VAL A 5 -3.19 -4.37 -1.71
C VAL A 5 -3.64 -3.29 -0.75
N ALA A 6 -3.22 -2.05 -0.99
CA ALA A 6 -3.71 -0.86 -0.32
C ALA A 6 -4.28 0.11 -1.38
N LEU A 7 -5.57 0.38 -1.31
CA LEU A 7 -6.29 1.27 -2.22
C LEU A 7 -6.72 2.52 -1.49
N TYR A 8 -6.34 3.68 -2.00
CA TYR A 8 -6.53 4.97 -1.35
C TYR A 8 -7.59 5.78 -2.06
N ARG A 9 -8.55 6.33 -1.30
CA ARG A 9 -9.47 7.36 -1.79
C ARG A 9 -8.78 8.72 -1.91
N GLN A 10 -9.46 9.66 -2.57
CA GLN A 10 -8.98 11.04 -2.74
C GLN A 10 -8.69 11.70 -1.37
N PRO A 11 -7.44 12.14 -1.11
CA PRO A 11 -7.11 12.93 0.08
C PRO A 11 -7.58 14.38 -0.08
N GLU A 12 -7.94 15.03 1.03
CA GLU A 12 -8.26 16.47 1.04
C GLU A 12 -7.05 17.34 0.68
N ASN A 13 -5.84 16.91 1.04
CA ASN A 13 -4.58 17.55 0.70
C ASN A 13 -3.64 16.56 -0.02
N PRO A 14 -3.68 16.50 -1.36
CA PRO A 14 -2.85 15.59 -2.16
C PRO A 14 -1.34 15.79 -1.96
N SER A 15 -0.89 17.04 -1.83
CA SER A 15 0.54 17.33 -1.67
C SER A 15 1.08 16.84 -0.33
N ASP A 16 0.34 17.01 0.76
CA ASP A 16 0.76 16.51 2.06
C ASP A 16 0.68 14.97 2.12
N PHE A 17 -0.37 14.38 1.52
CA PHE A 17 -0.47 12.93 1.38
C PHE A 17 0.74 12.38 0.63
N ASP A 18 1.08 12.94 -0.53
CA ASP A 18 2.19 12.46 -1.36
C ASP A 18 3.53 12.56 -0.62
N ARG A 19 3.77 13.66 0.09
CA ARG A 19 4.97 13.84 0.90
C ARG A 19 5.09 12.75 1.96
N GLN A 20 4.05 12.57 2.78
CA GLN A 20 4.04 11.53 3.83
C GLN A 20 4.16 10.11 3.23
N TYR A 21 3.50 9.88 2.10
CA TYR A 21 3.49 8.60 1.41
C TYR A 21 4.87 8.25 0.84
N PHE A 22 5.45 9.08 -0.02
CA PHE A 22 6.67 8.75 -0.73
C PHE A 22 7.94 8.97 0.10
N GLU A 23 7.99 9.98 0.96
CA GLU A 23 9.20 10.27 1.75
C GLU A 23 9.31 9.39 3.00
N THR A 24 8.18 8.93 3.54
CA THR A 24 8.17 8.18 4.82
C THR A 24 7.55 6.79 4.68
N HIS A 25 6.32 6.69 4.17
CA HIS A 25 5.59 5.42 4.18
C HIS A 25 6.23 4.35 3.28
N VAL A 26 6.53 4.71 2.03
CA VAL A 26 7.10 3.80 1.03
C VAL A 26 8.46 3.24 1.50
N PRO A 27 9.43 4.04 1.97
CA PRO A 27 10.68 3.51 2.51
C PRO A 27 10.52 2.54 3.68
N LEU A 28 9.47 2.67 4.50
CA LEU A 28 9.16 1.72 5.57
C LEU A 28 8.58 0.42 5.00
N ALA A 29 7.61 0.53 4.09
CA ALA A 29 6.95 -0.62 3.50
C ALA A 29 7.92 -1.49 2.67
N MET A 30 8.84 -0.86 1.92
CA MET A 30 9.83 -1.58 1.09
C MET A 30 10.88 -2.35 1.91
N LYS A 31 10.94 -2.15 3.23
CA LYS A 31 11.83 -2.91 4.13
C LYS A 31 11.20 -4.18 4.68
N MET A 32 9.93 -4.44 4.39
CA MET A 32 9.25 -5.64 4.88
C MET A 32 9.97 -6.92 4.42
N PRO A 33 10.30 -7.84 5.34
CA PRO A 33 11.07 -9.03 5.00
C PRO A 33 10.28 -9.94 4.07
N GLY A 34 10.96 -10.52 3.07
CA GLY A 34 10.34 -11.41 2.09
C GLY A 34 9.48 -10.72 1.03
N LEU A 35 9.46 -9.37 0.99
CA LEU A 35 8.85 -8.61 -0.10
C LEU A 35 9.60 -8.91 -1.40
N VAL A 36 8.86 -9.42 -2.39
CA VAL A 36 9.40 -9.76 -3.71
C VAL A 36 9.37 -8.56 -4.65
N ARG A 37 8.27 -7.79 -4.58
CA ARG A 37 8.04 -6.63 -5.43
C ARG A 37 7.07 -5.68 -4.74
N GLY A 38 7.31 -4.38 -4.84
CA GLY A 38 6.34 -3.34 -4.51
C GLY A 38 6.00 -2.53 -5.75
N GLU A 39 4.71 -2.44 -6.07
CA GLU A 39 4.20 -1.61 -7.16
C GLU A 39 3.31 -0.52 -6.57
N ILE A 40 3.55 0.71 -6.99
CA ILE A 40 2.80 1.89 -6.56
C ILE A 40 2.35 2.60 -7.82
N ALA A 41 1.06 2.84 -7.94
CA ALA A 41 0.50 3.52 -9.10
C ALA A 41 -0.47 4.63 -8.68
N ARG A 42 -0.32 5.79 -9.32
CA ARG A 42 -1.31 6.86 -9.28
C ARG A 42 -2.50 6.44 -10.12
N VAL A 43 -3.71 6.62 -9.60
CA VAL A 43 -4.93 6.46 -10.39
C VAL A 43 -5.15 7.74 -11.19
N SER A 44 -5.15 7.62 -12.52
CA SER A 44 -5.31 8.77 -13.44
C SER A 44 -6.75 9.01 -13.90
N GLY A 45 -7.68 8.10 -13.59
CA GLY A 45 -9.09 8.18 -13.98
C GLY A 45 -9.72 6.79 -14.14
N ALA A 46 -10.89 6.77 -14.76
CA ALA A 46 -11.66 5.59 -15.11
C ALA A 46 -12.15 5.70 -16.57
N PRO A 47 -12.53 4.59 -17.23
CA PRO A 47 -13.05 4.63 -18.60
C PRO A 47 -14.23 5.59 -18.81
N MET A 48 -15.01 5.84 -17.76
CA MET A 48 -16.19 6.72 -17.76
C MET A 48 -15.97 8.02 -16.97
N GLY A 49 -14.73 8.54 -16.91
CA GLY A 49 -14.41 9.81 -16.26
C GLY A 49 -13.53 9.64 -15.02
N ASP A 50 -13.96 10.19 -13.88
CA ASP A 50 -13.15 10.19 -12.66
C ASP A 50 -13.24 8.86 -11.90
N ALA A 51 -12.12 8.44 -11.32
CA ALA A 51 -12.08 7.34 -10.38
C ALA A 51 -12.19 7.87 -8.93
N PRO A 52 -12.88 7.15 -8.02
CA PRO A 52 -12.96 7.54 -6.61
C PRO A 52 -11.64 7.27 -5.85
N PHE A 53 -10.62 6.76 -6.54
CA PHE A 53 -9.35 6.35 -5.99
C PHE A 53 -8.24 7.29 -6.45
N TYR A 54 -7.24 7.46 -5.58
CA TYR A 54 -6.09 8.32 -5.78
C TYR A 54 -4.82 7.53 -6.06
N MET A 55 -4.62 6.43 -5.35
CA MET A 55 -3.40 5.62 -5.42
C MET A 55 -3.72 4.17 -5.09
N ILE A 56 -2.93 3.25 -5.66
CA ILE A 56 -2.87 1.84 -5.29
C ILE A 56 -1.42 1.46 -4.97
N ALA A 57 -1.25 0.63 -3.94
CA ALA A 57 -0.01 -0.05 -3.62
C ALA A 57 -0.24 -1.56 -3.62
N GLU A 58 0.69 -2.30 -4.22
CA GLU A 58 0.63 -3.76 -4.34
C GLU A 58 1.97 -4.34 -3.91
N LEU A 59 1.96 -5.05 -2.79
CA LEU A 59 3.15 -5.63 -2.18
C LEU A 59 3.10 -7.15 -2.32
N TYR A 60 3.99 -7.69 -3.15
CA TYR A 60 3.99 -9.09 -3.57
C TYR A 60 4.89 -9.94 -2.68
N PHE A 61 4.40 -11.12 -2.31
CA PHE A 61 5.11 -12.12 -1.51
C PHE A 61 4.91 -13.50 -2.12
N ASN A 62 5.87 -14.40 -1.95
CA ASN A 62 5.80 -15.75 -2.52
C ASN A 62 4.56 -16.53 -2.06
N ASP A 63 4.20 -16.41 -0.78
CA ASP A 63 3.07 -17.07 -0.14
C ASP A 63 2.51 -16.27 1.06
N MET A 64 1.35 -16.69 1.57
CA MET A 64 0.68 -16.04 2.70
C MET A 64 1.45 -16.14 4.01
N ALA A 65 2.25 -17.17 4.22
CA ALA A 65 3.03 -17.32 5.46
C ALA A 65 4.10 -16.23 5.54
N THR A 66 4.81 -16.00 4.42
CA THR A 66 5.80 -14.94 4.26
C THR A 66 5.16 -13.57 4.43
N LEU A 67 4.01 -13.32 3.78
CA LEU A 67 3.28 -12.06 3.91
C LEU A 67 2.88 -11.78 5.37
N ASN A 68 2.30 -12.76 6.07
CA ASN A 68 1.87 -12.60 7.46
C ASN A 68 3.07 -12.33 8.38
N ALA A 69 4.19 -13.03 8.18
CA ALA A 69 5.43 -12.77 8.92
C ALA A 69 5.96 -11.36 8.65
N ALA A 70 5.90 -10.90 7.39
CA ALA A 70 6.30 -9.56 7.00
C ALA A 70 5.45 -8.47 7.69
N MET A 71 4.13 -8.65 7.76
CA MET A 71 3.25 -7.71 8.48
C MET A 71 3.50 -7.69 9.99
N ALA A 72 3.86 -8.85 10.59
CA ALA A 72 4.14 -8.97 12.02
C ALA A 72 5.54 -8.46 12.42
N SER A 73 6.44 -8.27 11.46
CA SER A 73 7.81 -7.80 11.65
C SER A 73 7.87 -6.36 12.22
N PRO A 74 9.01 -5.94 12.79
CA PRO A 74 9.23 -4.54 13.17
C PRO A 74 8.98 -3.55 12.03
N GLU A 75 9.42 -3.88 10.81
CA GLU A 75 9.26 -3.07 9.61
C GLU A 75 7.79 -2.94 9.20
N GLY A 76 7.06 -4.06 9.19
CA GLY A 76 5.62 -4.09 8.89
C GLY A 76 4.80 -3.28 9.89
N LYS A 77 5.11 -3.40 11.19
CA LYS A 77 4.48 -2.60 12.25
C LYS A 77 4.80 -1.11 12.14
N ALA A 78 6.03 -0.75 11.78
CA ALA A 78 6.42 0.64 11.54
C ALA A 78 5.66 1.24 10.34
N ALA A 79 5.57 0.50 9.23
CA ALA A 79 4.80 0.90 8.05
C ALA A 79 3.31 1.08 8.38
N ALA A 80 2.71 0.13 9.12
CA ALA A 80 1.31 0.22 9.55
C ALA A 80 1.06 1.40 10.49
N LYS A 81 1.92 1.63 11.49
CA LYS A 81 1.80 2.76 12.41
C LYS A 81 1.88 4.10 11.66
N ASN A 82 2.83 4.24 10.73
CA ASN A 82 2.95 5.43 9.91
C ASN A 82 1.70 5.63 9.04
N LEU A 83 1.24 4.58 8.34
CA LEU A 83 0.05 4.61 7.48
C LEU A 83 -1.19 5.10 8.23
N MET A 84 -1.44 4.57 9.43
CA MET A 84 -2.59 4.94 10.24
C MET A 84 -2.53 6.39 10.72
N GLY A 85 -1.34 7.00 10.77
CA GLY A 85 -1.17 8.40 11.14
C GLY A 85 -1.76 9.40 10.13
N PHE A 86 -1.76 9.07 8.83
CA PHE A 86 -2.16 10.02 7.79
C PHE A 86 -3.26 9.52 6.84
N ALA A 87 -3.42 8.20 6.69
CA ALA A 87 -4.31 7.62 5.70
C ALA A 87 -5.36 6.66 6.27
N ALA A 88 -5.53 6.57 7.59
CA ALA A 88 -6.46 5.62 8.24
C ALA A 88 -7.91 5.70 7.70
N LYS A 89 -8.38 6.90 7.35
CA LYS A 89 -9.73 7.09 6.79
C LYS A 89 -9.78 6.89 5.26
N LEU A 90 -8.63 6.86 4.59
CA LEU A 90 -8.53 6.84 3.13
C LEU A 90 -8.23 5.46 2.57
N VAL A 91 -7.50 4.63 3.33
CA VAL A 91 -6.99 3.35 2.86
C VAL A 91 -8.01 2.22 3.06
N THR A 92 -8.17 1.38 2.04
CA THR A 92 -8.78 0.05 2.12
C THR A 92 -7.69 -0.97 1.84
N MET A 93 -7.53 -1.96 2.71
CA MET A 93 -6.50 -2.99 2.58
C MET A 93 -7.12 -4.38 2.45
N PHE A 94 -6.55 -5.21 1.58
CA PHE A 94 -6.98 -6.59 1.39
C PHE A 94 -5.85 -7.46 0.83
N PHE A 95 -5.98 -8.77 0.99
CA PHE A 95 -5.08 -9.75 0.39
C PHE A 95 -5.66 -10.25 -0.93
N ALA A 96 -4.81 -10.53 -1.90
CA ALA A 96 -5.20 -11.14 -3.17
C ALA A 96 -4.21 -12.22 -3.60
N GLU A 97 -4.72 -13.31 -4.16
CA GLU A 97 -3.91 -14.33 -4.85
C GLU A 97 -3.61 -13.89 -6.29
N VAL A 98 -2.38 -14.07 -6.74
CA VAL A 98 -1.98 -13.83 -8.13
C VAL A 98 -2.02 -15.16 -8.88
N ARG A 99 -2.80 -15.24 -9.97
CA ARG A 99 -3.07 -16.49 -10.71
C ARG A 99 -2.55 -16.54 -12.15
N THR A 100 -1.93 -15.46 -12.64
CA THR A 100 -1.40 -15.34 -14.01
C THR A 100 -0.08 -14.60 -14.00
#